data_AF-A0A9E3BVM4-F1
#
_entry.id   AF-A0A9E3BVM4-F1
#
_cell.length_a   1.000
_cell.length_b   1.000
_cell.length_c   1.000
_cell.angle_alpha   90.00
_cell.angle_beta   90.00
_cell.angle_gamma   90.00
#
_symmetry.space_group_name_H-M   'P 1'
#
loop_
_entity.id
_entity.type
_entity.pdbx_description
1 polymer ?
#
loop_
_entity_poly.entity_id
_entity_poly.type
_entity_poly.pdbx_seq_one_letter_code
_entity_poly.pdbx_strand_id
1 'polypeptide(L)'
;MVDCATFLDLYSEFRDGFLPPDMSRDFEAHLDVCASCARYDQVVAKGTRLVADLPELEPSADFLPRLQNRISDLERETRAPGQTASGTSASAVLSIAAALALAAWLPVLRTGSGPYRLPAVTAGAPDRDLPALFMAGPLLRHTALLHRDLSPAALADRDQHLLFRYYPVGEPIPASVAFQVAGR
;
A
#
# COMPACT_ATOMS: atom_id res chain seq x y z
N MET A 1 -13.24 27.50 -25.40
CA MET A 1 -11.86 27.88 -25.82
C MET A 1 -10.91 27.08 -24.96
N VAL A 2 -10.23 26.12 -25.57
CA VAL A 2 -9.27 25.23 -24.92
C VAL A 2 -7.97 25.99 -24.69
N ASP A 3 -7.42 25.90 -23.48
CA ASP A 3 -6.10 26.41 -23.16
C ASP A 3 -5.02 25.34 -23.37
N CYS A 4 -3.75 25.73 -23.31
CA CYS A 4 -2.63 24.81 -23.55
C CYS A 4 -2.55 23.70 -22.49
N ALA A 5 -2.95 23.97 -21.25
CA ALA A 5 -2.87 22.98 -20.17
C ALA A 5 -3.89 21.87 -20.38
N THR A 6 -5.14 22.26 -20.66
CA THR A 6 -6.25 21.37 -21.01
C THR A 6 -5.95 20.58 -22.28
N PHE A 7 -5.35 21.23 -23.27
CA PHE A 7 -4.91 20.58 -24.51
C PHE A 7 -3.93 19.44 -24.22
N LEU A 8 -2.90 19.70 -23.40
CA LEU A 8 -1.87 18.69 -23.09
C LEU A 8 -2.40 17.56 -22.20
N ASP A 9 -3.27 17.87 -21.24
CA ASP A 9 -3.85 16.88 -20.33
C ASP A 9 -4.72 15.85 -21.06
N LEU A 10 -5.52 16.32 -22.03
CA LEU A 10 -6.44 15.48 -22.81
C LEU A 10 -5.92 15.17 -24.23
N TYR A 11 -4.64 15.42 -24.51
CA TYR A 11 -4.09 15.24 -25.85
C TYR A 11 -4.18 13.79 -26.33
N SER A 12 -3.90 12.82 -25.46
CA SER A 12 -3.95 11.40 -25.84
C SER A 12 -5.38 11.00 -26.22
N GLU A 13 -6.38 11.42 -25.44
CA GLU A 13 -7.80 11.19 -25.75
C GLU A 13 -8.21 11.84 -27.07
N PHE A 14 -7.72 13.05 -27.35
CA PHE A 14 -7.91 13.71 -28.65
C PHE A 14 -7.28 12.90 -29.79
N ARG A 15 -6.02 12.48 -29.61
CA ARG A 15 -5.22 11.82 -30.64
C ARG A 15 -5.74 10.42 -30.97
N ASP A 16 -6.26 9.72 -29.97
CA ASP A 16 -6.82 8.37 -30.09
C ASP A 16 -8.31 8.38 -30.49
N GLY A 17 -8.93 9.57 -30.56
CA GLY A 17 -10.32 9.72 -31.03
C GLY A 17 -11.38 9.41 -29.97
N PHE A 18 -11.04 9.49 -28.69
CA PHE A 18 -11.95 9.25 -27.57
C PHE A 18 -12.67 10.51 -27.08
N LEU A 19 -12.26 11.71 -27.53
CA LEU A 19 -12.96 12.94 -27.18
C LEU A 19 -14.33 13.07 -27.86
N PRO A 20 -15.32 13.69 -27.20
CA PRO A 20 -16.57 14.08 -27.83
C PRO A 20 -16.34 14.98 -29.07
N PRO A 21 -17.24 14.97 -30.06
CA PRO A 21 -17.04 15.70 -31.32
C PRO A 21 -16.92 17.21 -31.13
N ASP A 22 -17.72 17.79 -30.23
CA ASP A 22 -17.66 19.23 -29.95
C ASP A 22 -16.31 19.64 -29.33
N MET A 23 -15.78 18.81 -28.43
CA MET A 23 -14.49 19.05 -27.79
C MET A 23 -13.32 18.84 -28.77
N SER A 24 -13.44 17.85 -29.66
CA SER A 24 -12.45 17.61 -30.72
C SER A 24 -12.33 18.81 -31.65
N ARG A 25 -13.44 19.45 -32.02
CA ARG A 25 -13.44 20.68 -32.84
C ARG A 25 -12.78 21.86 -32.12
N ASP A 26 -13.00 21.98 -30.81
CA ASP A 26 -12.34 22.99 -29.99
C ASP A 26 -10.80 22.78 -29.92
N PHE A 27 -10.35 21.52 -29.94
CA PHE A 27 -8.93 21.16 -30.00
C PHE A 27 -8.33 21.45 -31.38
N GLU A 28 -9.04 21.12 -32.46
CA GLU A 28 -8.64 21.49 -33.83
C GLU A 28 -8.48 23.02 -33.96
N ALA A 29 -9.46 23.79 -33.47
CA ALA A 29 -9.38 25.24 -33.46
C ALA A 29 -8.20 25.77 -32.61
N HIS A 30 -7.84 25.09 -31.52
CA HIS A 30 -6.67 25.44 -30.73
C HIS A 30 -5.36 25.20 -31.48
N LEU A 31 -5.26 24.10 -32.23
CA LEU A 31 -4.09 23.78 -33.07
C LEU A 31 -3.86 24.82 -34.16
N ASP A 32 -4.91 25.39 -34.73
CA ASP A 32 -4.81 26.44 -35.75
C ASP A 32 -4.24 27.76 -35.20
N VAL A 33 -4.41 28.02 -33.89
CA VAL A 33 -4.03 29.30 -33.27
C VAL A 33 -2.73 29.18 -32.46
N CYS A 34 -2.45 28.02 -31.85
CA CYS A 34 -1.32 27.82 -30.96
C CYS A 34 -0.16 27.07 -31.64
N ALA A 35 0.88 27.81 -32.03
CA ALA A 35 2.08 27.23 -32.66
C ALA A 35 2.83 26.21 -31.76
N SER A 36 2.75 26.34 -30.44
CA SER A 36 3.38 25.40 -29.51
C SER A 36 2.68 24.04 -29.52
N CYS A 37 1.35 24.04 -29.40
CA CYS A 37 0.54 22.82 -29.42
C CYS A 37 0.55 22.17 -30.82
N ALA A 38 0.55 22.97 -31.88
CA ALA A 38 0.71 22.46 -33.25
C ALA A 38 2.05 21.74 -33.46
N ARG A 39 3.15 22.28 -32.92
CA ARG A 39 4.45 21.61 -32.98
C ARG A 39 4.43 20.30 -32.19
N TYR A 40 3.83 20.30 -31.01
CA TYR A 40 3.70 19.10 -30.20
C TYR A 40 2.94 18.00 -30.96
N ASP A 41 1.78 18.33 -31.55
CA ASP A 41 1.02 17.40 -32.37
C ASP A 41 1.83 16.82 -33.53
N GLN A 42 2.54 17.66 -34.27
CA GLN A 42 3.39 17.22 -35.38
C GLN A 42 4.49 16.25 -34.94
N VAL A 43 5.14 16.52 -33.80
CA VAL A 43 6.21 15.65 -33.28
C VAL A 43 5.64 14.29 -32.88
N VAL A 44 4.52 14.27 -32.15
CA VAL A 44 3.88 13.01 -31.72
C VAL A 44 3.34 12.24 -32.93
N ALA A 45 2.66 12.91 -33.87
CA ALA A 45 2.16 12.29 -35.10
C ALA A 45 3.29 11.71 -35.97
N LYS A 46 4.45 12.37 -36.03
CA LYS A 46 5.62 11.84 -36.74
C LYS A 46 6.22 10.64 -36.01
N GLY A 47 6.35 10.70 -34.69
CA GLY A 47 6.85 9.59 -33.87
C GLY A 47 5.98 8.34 -34.00
N THR A 48 4.66 8.51 -33.92
CA THR A 48 3.71 7.39 -34.05
C THR A 48 3.75 6.76 -35.43
N ARG A 49 3.89 7.55 -36.51
CA ARG A 49 4.11 7.01 -37.87
C ARG A 49 5.38 6.18 -37.98
N LEU A 50 6.50 6.67 -37.44
CA LEU A 50 7.76 5.92 -37.47
C LEU A 50 7.67 4.56 -36.77
N VAL A 51 6.92 4.47 -35.68
CA VAL A 51 6.67 3.21 -34.98
C VAL A 51 5.71 2.32 -35.77
N ALA A 52 4.67 2.90 -36.38
CA ALA A 52 3.74 2.17 -37.23
C ALA A 52 4.39 1.58 -38.48
N ASP A 53 5.46 2.20 -38.99
CA ASP A 53 6.23 1.73 -40.13
C ASP A 53 7.21 0.58 -39.79
N LEU A 54 7.32 0.19 -38.51
CA LEU A 54 8.16 -0.94 -38.12
C LEU A 54 7.57 -2.28 -38.58
N PRO A 55 8.42 -3.30 -38.83
CA PRO A 55 7.94 -4.64 -39.15
C PRO A 55 7.00 -5.16 -38.07
N GLU A 56 5.93 -5.84 -38.50
CA GLU A 56 5.00 -6.47 -37.58
C GLU A 56 5.74 -7.54 -36.74
N LEU A 57 5.59 -7.44 -35.42
CA LEU A 57 6.22 -8.35 -34.48
C LEU A 57 5.35 -9.60 -34.35
N GLU A 58 5.83 -10.72 -34.87
CA GLU A 58 5.18 -12.02 -34.67
C GLU A 58 5.37 -12.46 -33.20
N PRO A 59 4.32 -12.53 -32.37
CA PRO A 59 4.44 -13.02 -31.01
C PRO A 59 4.79 -14.51 -31.01
N SER A 60 5.53 -14.97 -29.98
CA SER A 60 5.79 -16.40 -29.80
C SER A 60 4.47 -17.18 -29.71
N ALA A 61 4.42 -18.42 -30.19
CA ALA A 61 3.21 -19.25 -30.16
C ALA A 61 2.56 -19.36 -28.77
N ASP A 62 3.35 -19.33 -27.69
CA ASP A 62 2.87 -19.42 -26.31
C ASP A 62 2.45 -18.06 -25.70
N PHE A 63 2.53 -16.97 -26.46
CA PHE A 63 2.24 -15.62 -25.96
C PHE A 63 0.78 -15.46 -25.54
N LEU A 64 -0.16 -15.81 -26.42
CA LEU A 64 -1.59 -15.67 -26.12
C LEU A 64 -2.02 -16.51 -24.91
N PRO A 65 -1.65 -17.80 -24.79
CA PRO A 65 -1.93 -18.58 -23.59
C PRO A 65 -1.36 -17.95 -22.32
N ARG A 66 -0.11 -17.47 -22.35
CA ARG A 66 0.52 -16.82 -21.19
C ARG A 66 -0.16 -15.51 -20.82
N LEU A 67 -0.55 -14.71 -21.81
CA LEU A 67 -1.25 -13.45 -21.60
C LEU A 67 -2.62 -13.68 -20.95
N GLN A 68 -3.41 -14.63 -21.48
CA GLN A 68 -4.72 -14.97 -20.94
C GLN A 68 -4.64 -15.47 -19.49
N ASN A 69 -3.66 -16.32 -19.19
CA ASN A 69 -3.42 -16.77 -17.82
C ASN A 69 -3.10 -15.59 -16.90
N ARG A 70 -2.22 -14.68 -17.34
CA ARG A 70 -1.85 -13.52 -16.54
C ARG A 70 -3.01 -12.56 -16.29
N ILE A 71 -3.83 -12.28 -17.30
CA ILE A 71 -5.04 -11.44 -17.15
C ILE A 71 -6.00 -12.10 -16.16
N SER A 72 -6.23 -13.41 -16.28
CA SER A 72 -7.11 -14.16 -15.38
C SER A 72 -6.62 -14.12 -13.93
N ASP A 73 -5.30 -14.22 -13.71
CA ASP A 73 -4.71 -14.14 -12.38
C ASP A 73 -4.91 -12.74 -11.77
N LEU A 74 -4.68 -11.67 -12.54
CA LEU A 74 -4.91 -10.29 -12.09
C LEU A 74 -6.39 -10.02 -11.79
N GLU A 75 -7.29 -10.55 -12.60
CA GLU A 75 -8.73 -10.45 -12.35
C GLU A 75 -9.11 -11.17 -11.05
N ARG A 76 -8.50 -12.33 -10.76
CA ARG A 76 -8.72 -13.05 -9.49
C ARG A 76 -8.18 -12.27 -8.30
N GLU A 77 -7.00 -11.68 -8.40
CA GLU A 77 -6.43 -10.81 -7.36
C GLU A 77 -7.31 -9.59 -7.09
N THR A 78 -7.79 -8.94 -8.15
CA THR A 78 -8.64 -7.74 -8.06
C THR A 78 -10.03 -8.09 -7.52
N ARG A 79 -10.56 -9.26 -7.88
CA ARG A 79 -11.88 -9.73 -7.46
C ARG A 79 -11.90 -10.37 -6.08
N ALA A 80 -10.76 -10.85 -5.57
CA ALA A 80 -10.64 -11.38 -4.22
C ALA A 80 -10.69 -10.21 -3.22
N PRO A 81 -11.85 -9.91 -2.62
CA PRO A 81 -11.97 -8.78 -1.72
C PRO A 81 -11.48 -9.27 -0.36
N GLY A 82 -10.19 -9.09 -0.05
CA GLY A 82 -9.64 -9.20 1.32
C GLY A 82 -10.12 -10.37 2.18
N GLN A 83 -10.57 -11.47 1.55
CA GLN A 83 -11.03 -12.64 2.26
C GLN A 83 -9.77 -13.38 2.60
N THR A 84 -9.30 -13.14 3.82
CA THR A 84 -8.39 -14.03 4.52
C THR A 84 -8.73 -15.44 4.09
N ALA A 85 -7.76 -16.08 3.43
CA ALA A 85 -7.85 -17.43 2.92
C ALA A 85 -8.06 -18.39 4.10
N SER A 86 -9.29 -18.51 4.55
CA SER A 86 -9.73 -19.48 5.52
C SER A 86 -11.10 -19.92 5.04
N GLY A 87 -11.16 -21.15 4.51
CA GLY A 87 -12.40 -21.85 4.15
C GLY A 87 -13.30 -22.14 5.35
N THR A 88 -13.28 -21.27 6.35
CA THR A 88 -14.09 -21.30 7.55
C THR A 88 -15.31 -20.44 7.24
N SER A 89 -16.42 -21.12 6.94
CA SER A 89 -17.72 -20.47 6.72
C SER A 89 -18.04 -19.50 7.86
N ALA A 90 -18.71 -18.38 7.56
CA ALA A 90 -19.09 -17.39 8.58
C ALA A 90 -19.81 -18.01 9.80
N SER A 91 -20.51 -19.13 9.58
CA SER A 91 -21.14 -19.95 10.63
C SER A 91 -20.14 -20.52 11.65
N ALA A 92 -18.94 -20.95 11.24
CA ALA A 92 -17.95 -21.50 12.14
C ALA A 92 -17.33 -20.40 13.03
N VAL A 93 -17.08 -19.21 12.48
CA VAL A 93 -16.61 -18.06 13.26
C VAL A 93 -17.65 -17.65 14.31
N LEU A 94 -18.93 -17.54 13.92
CA LEU A 94 -20.03 -17.26 14.82
C LEU A 94 -20.18 -18.32 15.92
N SER A 95 -20.02 -19.59 15.59
CA SER A 95 -20.13 -20.69 16.56
C SER A 95 -19.02 -20.62 17.61
N ILE A 96 -17.78 -20.36 17.20
CA ILE A 96 -16.64 -20.21 18.12
C ILE A 96 -16.84 -18.99 19.02
N ALA A 97 -17.24 -17.85 18.46
CA ALA A 97 -17.49 -16.64 19.23
C ALA A 97 -18.60 -16.84 20.28
N ALA A 98 -19.70 -17.50 19.90
CA ALA A 98 -20.80 -17.82 20.81
C ALA A 98 -20.37 -18.76 21.94
N ALA A 99 -19.57 -19.79 21.64
CA ALA A 99 -19.05 -20.72 22.63
C ALA A 99 -18.16 -20.02 23.67
N LEU A 100 -17.29 -19.12 23.23
CA LEU A 100 -16.43 -18.33 24.12
C LEU A 100 -17.25 -17.37 25.00
N ALA A 101 -18.25 -16.71 24.44
CA ALA A 101 -19.14 -15.83 25.19
C ALA A 101 -19.90 -16.58 26.30
N LEU A 102 -20.42 -17.77 25.99
CA LEU A 102 -21.08 -18.64 26.98
C LEU A 102 -20.11 -19.12 28.07
N ALA A 103 -18.90 -19.53 27.70
CA ALA A 103 -17.88 -19.98 28.66
C ALA A 103 -17.49 -18.86 29.64
N ALA A 104 -17.39 -17.61 29.16
CA ALA A 104 -17.07 -16.46 29.99
C ALA A 104 -18.16 -16.12 31.04
N TRP A 105 -19.43 -16.45 30.77
CA TRP A 105 -20.55 -16.18 31.68
C TRP A 105 -20.82 -17.31 32.70
N LEU A 106 -20.24 -18.49 32.48
CA LEU A 106 -20.38 -19.64 33.35
C LEU A 106 -19.98 -19.42 34.83
N PRO A 107 -18.95 -18.61 35.18
CA PRO A 107 -18.57 -18.35 36.57
C PRO A 107 -19.60 -17.47 37.29
N VAL A 108 -20.15 -16.47 36.59
CA VAL A 108 -21.14 -15.53 37.12
C VAL A 108 -22.46 -16.23 37.45
N LEU A 109 -22.85 -17.22 36.63
CA LEU A 109 -24.04 -18.03 36.89
C LEU A 109 -23.83 -19.07 38.01
N ARG A 110 -22.56 -19.37 38.36
CA ARG A 110 -22.18 -20.32 39.40
C ARG A 110 -21.91 -19.66 40.76
N THR A 111 -22.08 -18.35 40.92
CA THR A 111 -21.99 -17.68 42.23
C THR A 111 -23.25 -17.94 43.07
N GLY A 112 -23.45 -19.20 43.44
CA GLY A 112 -24.37 -19.67 44.47
C GLY A 112 -23.63 -20.28 45.68
N SER A 113 -22.33 -20.05 45.82
CA SER A 113 -21.56 -20.45 47.01
C SER A 113 -21.70 -19.37 48.07
N GLY A 114 -22.41 -19.71 49.16
CA GLY A 114 -22.62 -18.84 50.32
C GLY A 114 -21.30 -18.32 50.91
N PRO A 115 -21.34 -17.24 51.70
CA PRO A 115 -20.15 -16.56 52.18
C PRO A 115 -19.24 -17.53 52.93
N TYR A 116 -18.11 -17.88 52.29
CA TYR A 116 -17.10 -18.72 52.91
C TYR A 116 -16.41 -17.88 54.00
N ARG A 117 -16.84 -18.08 55.25
CA ARG A 117 -16.30 -17.37 56.41
C ARG A 117 -14.92 -17.94 56.72
N LEU A 118 -13.89 -17.36 56.10
CA LEU A 118 -12.50 -17.69 56.41
C LEU A 118 -12.24 -17.38 57.89
N PRO A 119 -11.62 -18.29 58.66
CA PRO A 119 -11.19 -17.97 60.01
C PRO A 119 -10.16 -16.83 59.95
N ALA A 120 -10.22 -15.93 60.93
CA ALA A 120 -9.35 -14.76 60.95
C ALA A 120 -7.87 -15.20 60.99
N VAL A 121 -7.18 -15.00 59.87
CA VAL A 121 -5.72 -15.14 59.79
C VAL A 121 -5.13 -13.88 60.39
N THR A 122 -4.53 -13.98 61.57
CA THR A 122 -3.70 -12.91 62.11
C THR A 122 -2.34 -12.98 61.44
N ALA A 123 -1.96 -11.91 60.74
CA ALA A 123 -0.61 -11.76 60.21
C ALA A 123 0.34 -11.46 61.38
N GLY A 124 1.26 -12.38 61.67
CA GLY A 124 2.46 -12.05 62.44
C GLY A 124 3.39 -11.26 61.54
N ALA A 125 3.69 -10.01 61.87
CA ALA A 125 4.70 -9.25 61.16
C ALA A 125 6.06 -9.96 61.33
N PRO A 126 6.75 -10.34 60.24
CA PRO A 126 8.11 -10.82 60.38
C PRO A 126 8.97 -9.65 60.87
N ASP A 127 9.71 -9.84 61.96
CA ASP A 127 10.75 -8.89 62.35
C ASP A 127 11.85 -8.95 61.28
N ARG A 128 11.80 -8.00 60.35
CA ARG A 128 12.78 -7.85 59.29
C ARG A 128 13.07 -6.38 59.10
N ASP A 129 14.26 -5.99 59.54
CA ASP A 129 15.02 -4.91 58.93
C ASP A 129 15.10 -5.16 57.42
N LEU A 130 14.25 -4.46 56.65
CA LEU A 130 14.34 -4.44 55.19
C LEU A 130 15.36 -3.37 54.78
N PRO A 131 16.46 -3.73 54.10
CA PRO A 131 17.36 -2.73 53.54
C PRO A 131 16.66 -1.92 52.44
N ALA A 132 16.93 -0.61 52.41
CA ALA A 132 16.31 0.44 51.58
C ALA A 132 16.47 0.30 50.04
N LEU A 133 16.71 -0.90 49.52
CA LEU A 133 16.92 -1.15 48.09
C LEU A 133 15.65 -0.97 47.25
N PHE A 134 14.47 -0.83 47.87
CA PHE A 134 13.19 -0.65 47.17
C PHE A 134 12.77 0.80 46.94
N MET A 135 13.50 1.81 47.42
CA MET A 135 13.10 3.23 47.29
C MET A 135 13.93 4.06 46.29
N ALA A 136 15.00 3.51 45.71
CA ALA A 136 15.83 4.29 44.77
C ALA A 136 16.54 3.41 43.73
N GLY A 137 15.77 2.86 42.78
CA GLY A 137 16.29 2.15 41.61
C GLY A 137 16.16 2.97 40.31
N PRO A 138 17.20 3.04 39.44
CA PRO A 138 17.32 3.98 38.31
C PRO A 138 16.47 3.66 37.07
N LEU A 139 15.54 2.70 37.14
CA LEU A 139 14.86 2.17 35.95
C LEU A 139 13.69 3.03 35.41
N LEU A 140 13.40 4.18 36.02
CA LEU A 140 12.33 5.09 35.57
C LEU A 140 12.80 6.20 34.60
N ARG A 141 14.08 6.23 34.16
CA ARG A 141 14.63 7.33 33.34
C ARG A 141 14.63 7.14 31.82
N HIS A 142 14.30 5.97 31.28
CA HIS A 142 14.55 5.68 29.85
C HIS A 142 13.37 5.92 28.89
N THR A 143 12.19 6.34 29.34
CA THR A 143 11.01 6.51 28.46
C THR A 143 10.86 7.91 27.85
N ALA A 144 11.77 8.85 28.11
CA ALA A 144 11.59 10.27 27.74
C ALA A 144 12.43 10.78 26.53
N LEU A 145 13.15 9.92 25.80
CA LEU A 145 14.10 10.38 24.75
C LEU A 145 13.78 9.97 23.30
N LEU A 146 12.62 9.38 23.00
CA LEU A 146 12.30 8.91 21.63
C LEU A 146 11.47 9.89 20.77
N HIS A 147 11.25 11.14 21.21
CA HIS A 147 10.36 12.08 20.49
C HIS A 147 11.01 13.36 19.94
N ARG A 148 12.34 13.42 19.86
CA ARG A 148 13.03 14.61 19.38
C ARG A 148 13.92 14.26 18.18
N ASP A 149 13.33 14.30 16.99
CA ASP A 149 13.93 14.80 15.73
C ASP A 149 13.26 14.17 14.50
N LEU A 150 12.10 14.70 14.12
CA LEU A 150 11.57 14.60 12.75
C LEU A 150 11.27 16.03 12.29
N SER A 151 12.26 16.66 11.64
CA SER A 151 12.12 17.98 11.03
C SER A 151 11.73 17.84 9.55
N PRO A 152 10.67 18.53 9.08
CA PRO A 152 10.18 18.42 7.70
C PRO A 152 11.09 19.07 6.64
N ALA A 153 12.18 19.71 7.05
CA ALA A 153 13.13 20.38 6.14
C ALA A 153 14.15 19.43 5.47
N ALA A 154 14.28 18.18 5.95
CA ALA A 154 15.20 17.20 5.37
C ALA A 154 14.66 16.47 4.12
N LEU A 155 13.40 16.76 3.73
CA LEU A 155 12.72 16.11 2.60
C LEU A 155 12.83 16.89 1.28
N ALA A 156 13.39 18.10 1.29
CA ALA A 156 13.43 18.99 0.11
C ALA A 156 14.74 18.91 -0.71
N ASP A 157 15.75 18.17 -0.25
CA ASP A 157 17.08 18.11 -0.86
C ASP A 157 17.36 16.71 -1.43
N ARG A 158 16.48 16.22 -2.32
CA ARG A 158 16.67 14.91 -2.95
C ARG A 158 16.13 14.81 -4.38
N ASP A 159 16.17 15.93 -5.11
CA ASP A 159 15.93 15.98 -6.56
C ASP A 159 17.26 15.81 -7.30
N GLN A 160 17.64 14.57 -7.67
CA GLN A 160 18.47 14.33 -8.88
C GLN A 160 18.75 12.88 -9.33
N HIS A 161 18.07 11.83 -8.85
CA HIS A 161 18.33 10.46 -9.34
C HIS A 161 17.10 9.57 -9.56
N LEU A 162 16.02 10.12 -10.12
CA LEU A 162 14.92 9.29 -10.66
C LEU A 162 15.26 8.83 -12.09
N LEU A 163 16.31 8.01 -12.22
CA LEU A 163 16.41 7.12 -13.37
C LEU A 163 15.51 5.93 -13.09
N PHE A 164 14.29 5.96 -13.62
CA PHE A 164 13.41 4.79 -13.64
C PHE A 164 14.06 3.69 -14.48
N ARG A 165 14.79 2.80 -13.83
CA ARG A 165 15.30 1.58 -14.45
C ARG A 165 14.23 0.50 -14.33
N TYR A 166 13.51 0.27 -15.41
CA TYR A 166 12.53 -0.80 -15.50
C TYR A 166 13.23 -2.15 -15.37
N TYR A 167 12.86 -2.94 -14.35
CA TYR A 167 13.18 -4.36 -14.26
C TYR A 167 12.00 -5.16 -14.80
N PRO A 168 12.24 -6.17 -15.66
CA PRO A 168 11.18 -7.07 -16.10
C PRO A 168 10.63 -7.85 -14.90
N VAL A 169 9.30 -7.92 -14.80
CA VAL A 169 8.59 -8.65 -13.73
C VAL A 169 8.77 -10.15 -13.98
N GLY A 170 9.59 -10.82 -13.16
CA GLY A 170 9.71 -12.28 -13.19
C GLY A 170 11.06 -12.87 -12.78
N GLU A 171 12.12 -12.07 -12.65
CA GLU A 171 13.44 -12.57 -12.21
C GLU A 171 13.74 -12.19 -10.75
N PRO A 172 14.39 -13.07 -9.97
CA PRO A 172 14.83 -12.74 -8.61
C PRO A 172 15.90 -11.65 -8.66
N ILE A 173 15.69 -10.59 -7.87
CA ILE A 173 16.62 -9.46 -7.74
C ILE A 173 18.00 -10.01 -7.33
N PRO A 174 19.08 -9.76 -8.10
CA PRO A 174 20.41 -10.25 -7.73
C PRO A 174 20.87 -9.57 -6.44
N ALA A 175 21.38 -10.39 -5.51
CA ALA A 175 21.81 -9.97 -4.17
C ALA A 175 22.92 -8.89 -4.18
N SER A 176 23.56 -8.64 -5.33
CA SER A 176 24.53 -7.56 -5.51
C SER A 176 23.94 -6.15 -5.41
N VAL A 177 22.60 -6.01 -5.33
CA VAL A 177 21.92 -4.72 -5.14
C VAL A 177 21.54 -4.46 -3.67
N ALA A 178 21.63 -5.48 -2.79
CA ALA A 178 21.20 -5.37 -1.39
C ALA A 178 22.22 -4.70 -0.45
N PHE A 179 23.45 -4.40 -0.93
CA PHE A 179 24.53 -3.89 -0.08
C PHE A 179 25.21 -2.65 -0.69
N GLN A 180 24.45 -1.57 -0.85
CA GLN A 180 25.05 -0.24 -1.00
C GLN A 180 24.22 0.83 -0.28
N VAL A 181 23.84 0.52 0.97
CA VAL A 181 23.38 1.49 1.98
C VAL A 181 24.22 1.30 3.23
N ALA A 182 25.54 1.37 3.08
CA ALA A 182 26.48 1.45 4.18
C ALA A 182 27.74 2.19 3.68
N GLY A 183 27.88 3.45 4.10
CA GLY A 183 29.13 4.21 4.01
C GLY A 183 29.16 5.32 2.96
N ARG A 184 28.67 6.51 3.30
CA ARG A 184 29.49 7.62 3.80
C ARG A 184 28.62 8.80 4.20
#